data_AF-A0A7S3EU47-F1
#
_entry.id   AF-A0A7S3EU47-F1
#
_cell.length_a   1.000
_cell.length_b   1.000
_cell.length_c   1.000
_cell.angle_alpha   90.00
_cell.angle_beta   90.00
_cell.angle_gamma   90.00
#
_symmetry.space_group_name_H-M   'P 1'
#
loop_
_entity.id
_entity.type
_entity.pdbx_description
1 polymer ?
#
loop_
_entity_poly.entity_id
_entity_poly.type
_entity_poly.pdbx_seq_one_letter_code
_entity_poly.pdbx_strand_id
1 'polypeptide(L)'
;EPVAHVISLVADCLNEQQRKPFSLFTTPPRVTLDPSASLTQAALVPAATAILSWDVARDVSSLSPEEILSPQALASLAEMDASNEQCAFPSELGEGGASSAAGSSKRALTASQATKSAADSTAARGGGSSGGGGGGAAAEKAKSNQPKWLRR
;
A
#
# COMPACT_ATOMS: atom_id res chain seq x y z
N GLU A 1 -0.38 14.62 17.79
CA GLU A 1 -0.39 15.60 16.70
C GLU A 1 -1.75 15.59 16.01
N PRO A 2 -2.35 16.76 15.74
CA PRO A 2 -3.63 16.87 15.04
C PRO A 2 -3.46 16.85 13.51
N VAL A 3 -4.49 16.39 12.81
CA VAL A 3 -4.57 16.43 11.34
C VAL A 3 -4.46 17.86 10.81
N ALA A 4 -4.98 18.86 11.55
CA ALA A 4 -4.84 20.27 11.19
C ALA A 4 -3.38 20.68 10.92
N HIS A 5 -2.40 20.12 11.64
CA HIS A 5 -0.99 20.43 11.41
C HIS A 5 -0.53 19.94 10.02
N VAL A 6 -0.92 18.71 9.65
CA VAL A 6 -0.62 18.15 8.32
C VAL A 6 -1.28 18.99 7.23
N ILE A 7 -2.53 19.43 7.43
CA ILE A 7 -3.22 20.31 6.48
C ILE A 7 -2.45 21.62 6.31
N SER A 8 -1.98 22.25 7.39
CA SER A 8 -1.17 23.46 7.31
C SER A 8 0.14 23.24 6.54
N LEU A 9 0.87 22.16 6.83
CA LEU A 9 2.11 21.81 6.13
C LEU A 9 1.87 21.62 4.61
N VAL A 10 0.78 20.94 4.25
CA VAL A 10 0.39 20.79 2.85
C VAL A 10 0.08 22.16 2.23
N ALA A 11 -0.63 23.04 2.92
CA ALA A 11 -0.92 24.38 2.44
C ALA A 11 0.34 25.23 2.20
N ASP A 12 1.37 25.06 3.03
CA ASP A 12 2.67 25.73 2.87
C ASP A 12 3.46 25.19 1.66
N CYS A 13 3.30 23.91 1.35
CA CYS A 13 3.87 23.27 0.16
C CYS A 13 3.14 23.64 -1.14
N LEU A 14 1.93 24.18 -1.08
CA LEU A 14 1.16 24.58 -2.27
C LEU A 14 1.50 26.00 -2.71
N ASN A 15 1.52 26.23 -4.02
CA ASN A 15 1.57 27.57 -4.60
C ASN A 15 0.36 28.41 -4.17
N GLU A 16 0.50 29.74 -4.14
CA GLU A 16 -0.58 30.65 -3.71
C GLU A 16 -1.88 30.45 -4.50
N GLN A 17 -1.78 30.19 -5.80
CA GLN A 17 -2.91 29.90 -6.68
C GLN A 17 -3.62 28.57 -6.38
N GLN A 18 -2.98 27.71 -5.58
CA GLN A 18 -3.42 26.36 -5.23
C GLN A 18 -3.90 26.26 -3.78
N ARG A 19 -3.65 27.28 -2.93
CA ARG A 19 -4.15 27.40 -1.55
C ARG A 19 -5.66 27.65 -1.41
N LYS A 20 -6.44 27.41 -2.47
CA LYS A 20 -7.90 27.40 -2.40
C LYS A 20 -8.38 26.30 -1.44
N PRO A 21 -9.64 26.34 -0.96
CA PRO A 21 -10.16 25.28 -0.09
C PRO A 21 -9.90 23.90 -0.69
N PHE A 22 -9.18 23.09 0.07
CA PHE A 22 -8.82 21.72 -0.28
C PHE A 22 -9.14 20.80 0.89
N SER A 23 -9.34 19.53 0.58
CA SER A 23 -9.65 18.47 1.53
C SER A 23 -8.68 17.31 1.32
N LEU A 24 -8.23 16.72 2.43
CA LEU A 24 -7.46 15.48 2.44
C LEU A 24 -8.39 14.30 2.74
N PHE A 25 -8.20 13.17 2.05
CA PHE A 25 -8.95 11.94 2.30
C PHE A 25 -8.10 10.69 2.11
N THR A 26 -8.52 9.57 2.70
CA THR A 26 -7.90 8.24 2.49
C THR A 26 -8.85 7.33 1.72
N THR A 27 -8.32 6.29 1.08
CA THR A 27 -9.10 5.25 0.38
C THR A 27 -8.43 3.87 0.45
N PRO A 28 -9.17 2.75 0.49
CA PRO A 28 -10.64 2.59 0.60
C PRO A 28 -11.13 2.20 2.03
N PRO A 29 -12.35 2.61 2.48
CA PRO A 29 -13.32 3.48 1.80
C PRO A 29 -12.88 4.94 1.79
N ARG A 30 -13.55 5.79 1.00
CA ARG A 30 -13.25 7.22 0.97
C ARG A 30 -13.64 7.87 2.30
N VAL A 31 -12.66 8.33 3.07
CA VAL A 31 -12.86 9.03 4.34
C VAL A 31 -12.12 10.36 4.31
N THR A 32 -12.87 11.46 4.37
CA THR A 32 -12.30 12.82 4.51
C THR A 32 -11.73 12.99 5.91
N LEU A 33 -10.52 13.55 5.99
CA LEU A 33 -9.83 13.76 7.25
C LEU A 33 -10.41 14.98 7.99
N ASP A 34 -10.81 14.77 9.24
CA ASP A 34 -11.25 15.84 10.14
C ASP A 34 -10.03 16.58 10.70
N PRO A 35 -9.90 17.92 10.51
CA PRO A 35 -8.79 18.70 11.05
C PRO A 35 -8.64 18.60 12.57
N SER A 36 -9.74 18.38 13.29
CA SER A 36 -9.76 18.32 14.75
C SER A 36 -9.30 16.97 15.32
N ALA A 37 -9.28 15.92 14.49
CA ALA A 37 -8.87 14.57 14.89
C ALA A 37 -7.35 14.46 15.05
N SER A 38 -6.90 13.53 15.89
CA SER A 38 -5.48 13.15 15.96
C SER A 38 -5.07 12.27 14.77
N LEU A 39 -3.76 12.22 14.46
CA LEU A 39 -3.24 11.30 13.44
C LEU A 39 -3.56 9.83 13.72
N THR A 40 -3.59 9.43 14.99
CA THR A 40 -3.95 8.06 15.38
C THR A 40 -5.44 7.77 15.20
N GLN A 41 -6.31 8.73 15.54
CA GLN A 41 -7.76 8.61 15.32
C GLN A 41 -8.09 8.55 13.83
N ALA A 42 -7.34 9.27 13.01
CA ALA A 42 -7.44 9.25 11.55
C ALA A 42 -6.73 8.05 10.88
N ALA A 43 -6.16 7.12 11.67
CA ALA A 43 -5.41 5.95 11.18
C ALA A 43 -4.24 6.29 10.23
N LEU A 44 -3.55 7.42 10.47
CA LEU A 44 -2.40 7.88 9.67
C LEU A 44 -1.04 7.40 10.19
N VAL A 45 -1.03 6.64 11.29
CA VAL A 45 0.18 6.16 11.98
C VAL A 45 0.27 4.64 11.82
N PRO A 46 1.46 4.05 11.59
CA PRO A 46 2.80 4.68 11.60
C PRO A 46 3.14 5.43 10.31
N ALA A 47 2.55 5.05 9.19
CA ALA A 47 2.67 5.73 7.91
C ALA A 47 1.39 5.48 7.11
N ALA A 48 0.90 6.49 6.41
CA ALA A 48 -0.28 6.40 5.57
C ALA A 48 -0.17 7.37 4.39
N THR A 49 -0.95 7.07 3.35
CA THR A 49 -1.10 7.95 2.19
C THR A 49 -2.45 8.63 2.24
N ALA A 50 -2.46 9.95 2.18
CA ALA A 50 -3.65 10.76 1.99
C ALA A 50 -3.65 11.35 0.58
N ILE A 51 -4.85 11.52 0.04
CA ILE A 51 -5.09 12.09 -1.28
C ILE A 51 -5.61 13.51 -1.08
N LEU A 52 -5.00 14.45 -1.80
CA LEU A 52 -5.41 15.84 -1.87
C LEU A 52 -6.51 16.02 -2.92
N SER A 53 -7.57 16.76 -2.59
CA SER A 53 -8.61 17.18 -3.53
C SER A 53 -9.03 18.63 -3.31
N TRP A 54 -9.49 19.27 -4.38
CA TRP A 54 -10.10 20.59 -4.34
C TRP A 54 -11.60 20.49 -4.55
N ASP A 55 -12.37 21.35 -3.87
CA ASP A 55 -13.84 21.36 -3.99
C ASP A 55 -14.31 21.86 -5.36
N VAL A 56 -13.49 22.69 -6.01
CA VAL A 56 -13.77 23.20 -7.35
C VAL A 56 -13.07 22.30 -8.37
N ALA A 57 -13.84 21.83 -9.36
CA ALA A 57 -13.31 21.05 -10.47
C ALA A 57 -12.15 21.81 -11.13
N ARG A 58 -10.94 21.25 -10.99
CA ARG A 58 -9.71 21.79 -11.54
C ARG A 58 -9.06 20.71 -12.40
N ASP A 59 -8.61 21.10 -13.57
CA ASP A 59 -7.79 20.22 -14.39
C ASP A 59 -6.36 20.22 -13.84
N VAL A 60 -6.16 19.46 -12.77
CA VAL A 60 -4.84 19.24 -12.17
C VAL A 60 -3.99 18.27 -12.99
N SER A 61 -4.63 17.47 -13.85
CA SER A 61 -3.98 16.56 -14.79
C SER A 61 -3.18 17.29 -15.87
N SER A 62 -3.55 18.52 -16.22
CA SER A 62 -2.80 19.34 -17.17
C SER A 62 -1.67 20.16 -16.54
N LEU A 63 -1.60 20.24 -15.20
CA LEU A 63 -0.64 21.10 -14.51
C LEU A 63 0.68 20.37 -14.28
N SER A 64 1.79 21.11 -14.40
CA SER A 64 3.10 20.59 -14.03
C SER A 64 3.28 20.62 -12.50
N PRO A 65 4.18 19.80 -11.93
CA PRO A 65 4.47 19.85 -10.49
C PRO A 65 4.90 21.25 -10.00
N GLU A 66 5.58 22.02 -10.85
CA GLU A 66 6.04 23.37 -10.57
C GLU A 66 4.90 24.39 -10.43
N GLU A 67 3.78 24.13 -11.10
CA GLU A 67 2.56 24.96 -11.01
C GLU A 67 1.74 24.62 -9.77
N ILE A 68 1.93 23.43 -9.20
CA ILE A 68 1.20 22.95 -8.03
C ILE A 68 1.94 23.27 -6.73
N LEU A 69 3.24 22.97 -6.70
CA LEU A 69 4.08 23.04 -5.51
C LEU A 69 4.86 24.36 -5.42
N SER A 70 5.08 24.82 -4.20
CA SER A 70 5.93 25.98 -3.94
C SER A 70 7.39 25.70 -4.30
N PRO A 71 8.19 26.72 -4.68
CA PRO A 71 9.61 26.53 -4.98
C PRO A 71 10.40 25.86 -3.85
N GLN A 72 10.01 26.15 -2.59
CA GLN A 72 10.61 25.53 -1.41
C GLN A 72 10.31 24.02 -1.34
N ALA A 73 9.06 23.62 -1.59
CA ALA A 73 8.67 22.21 -1.60
C ALA A 73 9.38 21.42 -2.71
N LEU A 74 9.56 22.03 -3.89
CA LEU A 74 10.32 21.44 -4.99
C LEU A 74 11.80 21.26 -4.65
N ALA A 75 12.42 22.25 -3.99
CA ALA A 75 13.80 22.16 -3.54
C ALA A 75 13.98 21.02 -2.52
N SER A 76 13.08 20.92 -1.53
CA SER A 76 13.11 19.82 -0.56
C SER A 76 12.91 18.45 -1.19
N LEU A 77 12.06 18.34 -2.23
CA LEU A 77 11.89 17.08 -2.97
C LEU A 77 13.18 16.66 -3.67
N ALA A 78 13.89 17.60 -4.31
CA ALA A 78 15.16 17.33 -4.98
C ALA A 78 16.25 16.87 -3.99
N GLU A 79 16.28 17.44 -2.78
CA GLU A 79 17.17 17.00 -1.70
C GLU A 79 16.83 15.60 -1.17
N MET A 80 15.53 15.30 -1.07
CA MET A 80 15.06 13.97 -0.65
C MET A 80 15.37 12.89 -1.69
N ASP A 81 15.21 13.17 -2.99
CA ASP A 81 15.59 12.22 -4.04
C ASP A 81 17.08 11.90 -4.02
N ALA A 82 17.94 12.92 -3.78
CA ALA A 82 19.37 12.72 -3.59
C ALA A 82 19.70 11.91 -2.32
N SER A 83 18.87 12.02 -1.28
CA SER A 83 19.03 11.30 -0.01
C SER A 83 18.46 9.89 -0.03
N ASN A 84 17.48 9.61 -0.90
CA ASN A 84 16.83 8.30 -0.99
C ASN A 84 17.76 7.22 -1.58
N GLU A 85 18.81 7.62 -2.32
CA GLU A 85 19.91 6.73 -2.71
C GLU A 85 20.69 6.18 -1.49
N GLN A 86 20.66 6.88 -0.36
CA GLN A 86 21.29 6.46 0.91
C GLN A 86 20.34 5.65 1.80
N CYS A 87 19.04 5.61 1.48
CA CYS A 87 18.03 4.79 2.15
C CYS A 87 17.75 3.48 1.41
N ALA A 88 18.73 2.96 0.66
CA ALA A 88 18.69 1.57 0.23
C ALA A 88 18.61 0.68 1.48
N PHE A 89 17.53 -0.08 1.60
CA PHE A 89 17.38 -1.10 2.64
C PHE A 89 18.65 -1.98 2.62
N PRO A 90 19.32 -2.22 3.76
CA PRO A 90 20.46 -3.13 3.78
C PRO A 90 19.94 -4.49 3.33
N SER A 91 20.23 -4.86 2.08
CA SER A 91 20.03 -6.22 1.60
C SER A 91 21.06 -7.05 2.34
N GLU A 92 20.61 -7.75 3.37
CA GLU A 92 21.49 -8.33 4.37
C GLU A 92 22.46 -9.37 3.81
N LEU A 93 23.64 -9.34 4.42
CA LEU A 93 24.64 -10.40 4.63
C LEU A 93 25.01 -11.29 3.44
N GLY A 94 26.25 -11.12 3.00
CA GLY A 94 26.85 -11.94 1.98
C GLY A 94 26.94 -13.42 2.34
N GLU A 95 26.72 -14.25 1.32
CA GLU A 95 27.56 -15.41 1.09
C GLU A 95 28.03 -15.39 -0.36
N GLY A 96 29.36 -15.33 -0.50
CA GLY A 96 30.20 -15.61 -1.65
C GLY A 96 29.64 -15.53 -3.08
N GLY A 97 30.22 -14.65 -3.90
CA GLY A 97 30.22 -14.89 -5.33
C GLY A 97 30.51 -13.68 -6.22
N ALA A 98 31.78 -13.47 -6.51
CA ALA A 98 32.33 -12.87 -7.72
C ALA A 98 31.86 -11.46 -8.15
N SER A 99 32.82 -10.54 -8.09
CA SER A 99 33.01 -9.46 -9.06
C SER A 99 32.53 -9.86 -10.46
N SER A 100 31.71 -9.02 -11.07
CA SER A 100 31.98 -8.48 -12.41
C SER A 100 31.08 -7.29 -12.69
N ALA A 101 31.74 -6.25 -13.17
CA ALA A 101 31.22 -4.93 -13.47
C ALA A 101 30.31 -4.89 -14.70
N ALA A 102 29.64 -3.74 -14.81
CA ALA A 102 29.23 -3.06 -16.05
C ALA A 102 28.01 -3.62 -16.79
N GLY A 103 27.14 -2.70 -17.22
CA GLY A 103 26.24 -3.00 -18.33
C GLY A 103 24.95 -2.22 -18.38
N SER A 104 25.05 -0.99 -18.85
CA SER A 104 23.94 -0.25 -19.47
C SER A 104 23.19 -1.10 -20.51
N SER A 105 21.93 -0.73 -20.75
CA SER A 105 21.16 -0.88 -22.00
C SER A 105 20.09 -1.98 -22.14
N LYS A 106 18.90 -1.45 -22.46
CA LYS A 106 17.85 -1.98 -23.38
C LYS A 106 16.91 -3.06 -22.84
N ARG A 107 15.78 -2.58 -22.33
CA ARG A 107 14.50 -3.30 -22.27
C ARG A 107 14.02 -3.56 -23.71
N ALA A 108 14.28 -4.76 -24.22
CA ALA A 108 13.69 -5.24 -25.46
C ALA A 108 12.33 -5.89 -25.16
N LEU A 109 11.30 -5.40 -25.83
CA LEU A 109 9.98 -6.02 -25.94
C LEU A 109 10.09 -7.26 -26.84
N THR A 110 9.66 -8.43 -26.36
CA THR A 110 9.12 -9.48 -27.25
C THR A 110 8.04 -10.29 -26.53
N ALA A 111 6.83 -10.20 -27.08
CA ALA A 111 5.76 -11.16 -26.85
C ALA A 111 6.11 -12.49 -27.56
N SER A 112 5.73 -13.62 -26.97
CA SER A 112 5.45 -14.86 -27.71
C SER A 112 4.55 -15.78 -26.90
N GLN A 113 3.45 -16.14 -27.55
CA GLN A 113 2.41 -17.08 -27.17
C GLN A 113 2.93 -18.52 -27.09
N ALA A 114 2.29 -19.35 -26.27
CA ALA A 114 1.99 -20.78 -26.55
C ALA A 114 1.03 -21.27 -25.43
N THR A 115 -0.29 -21.17 -25.60
CA THR A 115 -1.18 -22.24 -26.10
C THR A 115 -0.82 -23.66 -25.66
N LYS A 116 -1.67 -24.24 -24.81
CA LYS A 116 -2.08 -25.64 -24.90
C LYS A 116 -3.40 -25.85 -24.14
N SER A 117 -4.47 -25.85 -24.91
CA SER A 117 -5.76 -26.44 -24.57
C SER A 117 -5.63 -27.95 -24.43
N ALA A 118 -6.36 -28.54 -23.48
CA ALA A 118 -7.00 -29.84 -23.64
C ALA A 118 -8.17 -29.92 -22.66
N ALA A 119 -9.36 -29.63 -23.20
CA ALA A 119 -10.62 -30.10 -22.65
C ALA A 119 -10.92 -31.49 -23.24
N ASP A 120 -11.47 -32.38 -22.42
CA ASP A 120 -12.40 -33.51 -22.68
C ASP A 120 -12.10 -34.59 -21.63
N SER A 121 -13.01 -35.32 -20.98
CA SER A 121 -14.47 -35.33 -20.87
C SER A 121 -14.82 -36.50 -19.93
N THR A 122 -16.05 -36.47 -19.39
CA THR A 122 -16.93 -37.63 -19.09
C THR A 122 -16.83 -38.47 -17.80
N ALA A 123 -18.06 -38.87 -17.38
CA ALA A 123 -18.51 -39.84 -16.38
C ALA A 123 -18.65 -39.32 -14.93
N ALA A 124 -19.82 -38.88 -14.43
CA ALA A 124 -21.16 -39.47 -14.29
C ALA A 124 -21.31 -40.52 -13.16
N ARG A 125 -22.28 -40.23 -12.27
CA ARG A 125 -23.18 -41.12 -11.46
C ARG A 125 -22.86 -41.42 -9.99
N GLY A 126 -23.94 -41.32 -9.19
CA GLY A 126 -24.17 -41.93 -7.86
C GLY A 126 -24.23 -40.88 -6.75
N GLY A 127 -25.32 -40.58 -6.03
CA GLY A 127 -26.55 -41.33 -5.76
C GLY A 127 -26.45 -42.08 -4.41
N GLY A 128 -27.13 -41.58 -3.36
CA GLY A 128 -27.30 -42.23 -2.04
C GLY A 128 -27.04 -41.24 -0.90
N SER A 129 -28.01 -40.70 -0.14
CA SER A 129 -29.07 -41.28 0.71
C SER A 129 -28.60 -41.80 2.08
N SER A 130 -29.38 -41.43 3.11
CA SER A 130 -29.34 -41.82 4.54
C SER A 130 -28.25 -41.18 5.41
N GLY A 131 -28.46 -40.76 6.67
CA GLY A 131 -29.60 -40.87 7.58
C GLY A 131 -29.09 -40.93 9.04
N GLY A 132 -29.80 -40.32 9.99
CA GLY A 132 -29.63 -40.49 11.46
C GLY A 132 -28.49 -39.68 12.09
N GLY A 133 -28.56 -39.14 13.31
CA GLY A 133 -29.48 -39.34 14.43
C GLY A 133 -28.67 -39.44 15.74
N GLY A 134 -29.05 -38.69 16.78
CA GLY A 134 -28.50 -38.78 18.16
C GLY A 134 -27.15 -38.08 18.34
N GLY A 135 -26.87 -37.30 19.39
CA GLY A 135 -27.33 -37.38 20.78
C GLY A 135 -26.15 -37.83 21.66
N GLY A 136 -25.83 -37.07 22.71
CA GLY A 136 -25.01 -37.57 23.82
C GLY A 136 -23.65 -36.90 24.01
N ALA A 137 -23.49 -36.32 25.20
CA ALA A 137 -22.28 -35.75 25.76
C ALA A 137 -21.13 -36.74 25.91
N ALA A 138 -19.89 -36.26 25.76
CA ALA A 138 -18.76 -36.65 26.59
C ALA A 138 -17.58 -35.69 26.37
N ALA A 139 -17.00 -35.26 27.48
CA ALA A 139 -15.81 -34.43 27.55
C ALA A 139 -14.61 -35.12 26.87
N GLU A 140 -13.91 -34.39 26.00
CA GLU A 140 -12.54 -34.71 25.62
C GLU A 140 -11.66 -33.47 25.78
N LYS A 141 -10.58 -33.68 26.51
CA LYS A 141 -9.56 -32.69 26.86
C LYS A 141 -9.01 -32.01 25.61
N ALA A 142 -9.23 -30.70 25.52
CA ALA A 142 -8.45 -29.84 24.65
C ALA A 142 -6.98 -29.91 25.07
N LYS A 143 -6.16 -30.63 24.30
CA LYS A 143 -4.70 -30.52 24.36
C LYS A 143 -4.35 -29.08 24.01
N SER A 144 -4.01 -28.29 25.02
CA SER A 144 -3.54 -26.92 24.86
C SER A 144 -2.29 -26.93 23.99
N ASN A 145 -2.43 -26.54 22.72
CA ASN A 145 -1.33 -26.29 21.80
C ASN A 145 -0.68 -24.96 22.20
N GLN A 146 -0.04 -24.95 23.37
CA GLN A 146 0.72 -23.79 23.84
C GLN A 146 1.97 -23.67 22.97
N PRO A 147 2.22 -22.50 22.38
CA PRO A 147 3.40 -22.30 21.55
C PRO A 147 4.67 -22.45 22.39
N LYS A 148 5.74 -22.96 21.76
CA LYS A 148 6.98 -23.40 22.42
C LYS A 148 7.64 -22.36 23.34
N TRP A 149 7.37 -21.07 23.13
CA TRP A 149 7.92 -19.98 23.94
C TRP A 149 7.31 -19.85 25.33
N LEU A 150 6.19 -20.53 25.63
CA LEU A 150 5.50 -20.45 26.92
C LEU A 150 5.82 -21.63 27.87
N ARG A 151 6.83 -22.45 27.59
CA ARG A 151 7.32 -23.47 28.52
C ARG A 151 8.60 -22.96 29.19
N ARG A 152 8.48 -22.43 30.42
CA ARG A 152 9.60 -22.24 31.35
C ARG A 152 9.60 -23.33 32.40
#